data_AF-A0A0S8AF50-F1
#
_entry.id   AF-A0A0S8AF50-F1
#
_cell.length_a   1.000
_cell.length_b   1.000
_cell.length_c   1.000
_cell.angle_alpha   90.00
_cell.angle_beta   90.00
_cell.angle_gamma   90.00
#
_symmetry.space_group_name_H-M   'P 1'
#
loop_
_entity.id
_entity.type
_entity.pdbx_description
1 polymer ?
#
loop_
_entity_poly.entity_id
_entity_poly.type
_entity_poly.pdbx_seq_one_letter_code
_entity_poly.pdbx_strand_id
1 'polypeptide(L)'
;MGCRSVLTAAAGALVLAAAAPRPAAAQLISPGKLSEAHVDLEGVRNCTKCHRLRERGVANDLCLACHTPEQTRIAKGTGYHATLGDRSCSDCHKEHFGRDFDVLHLDTAAFDHQETGFTLEERHTELECRKCHQPELIVAADVRAFKGEHGTLDRTFLGLGTTCEACHESDSPHGKQFADRACTDCHTQRDWKHTRGFDHDDTRYALTGEHRDVACEKCHKLARPGDAKSRRYTGIAFRACTDSAAAPRPVRAGVRSREDQVRAARQAPRRALCVVPRAGCGRRGGDPPHLRGHDGAPLLSAARRHAVRVVPSRLPRGRVRRVAKRDRVPQLPHRGCLAADQL
;
A
#
# COMPACT_ATOMS: atom_id res chain seq x y z
N MET A 1 -68.14 -61.13 59.23
CA MET A 1 -68.44 -61.07 57.78
C MET A 1 -67.74 -59.83 57.21
N GLY A 2 -67.00 -59.98 56.10
CA GLY A 2 -66.38 -58.87 55.33
C GLY A 2 -64.97 -58.50 55.82
N CYS A 3 -63.87 -59.05 55.29
CA CYS A 3 -63.32 -58.92 53.93
C CYS A 3 -62.82 -57.49 53.64
N ARG A 4 -61.49 -57.27 53.74
CA ARG A 4 -60.62 -56.85 52.61
C ARG A 4 -59.20 -56.52 53.08
N SER A 5 -58.30 -57.47 52.83
CA SER A 5 -56.85 -57.28 52.87
C SER A 5 -56.42 -56.46 51.65
N VAL A 6 -55.69 -55.37 51.86
CA VAL A 6 -55.04 -54.59 50.81
C VAL A 6 -53.64 -55.18 50.58
N LEU A 7 -53.51 -56.00 49.54
CA LEU A 7 -52.21 -56.44 49.02
C LEU A 7 -51.63 -55.33 48.15
N THR A 8 -50.60 -54.64 48.65
CA THR A 8 -49.74 -53.78 47.84
C THR A 8 -48.78 -54.64 47.02
N ALA A 9 -49.07 -54.80 45.73
CA ALA A 9 -48.15 -55.39 44.77
C ALA A 9 -47.02 -54.39 44.45
N ALA A 10 -45.81 -54.68 44.91
CA ALA A 10 -44.61 -53.96 44.51
C ALA A 10 -44.26 -54.36 43.06
N ALA A 11 -44.58 -53.49 42.11
CA ALA A 11 -44.11 -53.62 40.73
C ALA A 11 -42.61 -53.31 40.67
N GLY A 12 -41.79 -54.35 40.65
CA GLY A 12 -40.36 -54.24 40.34
C GLY A 12 -40.18 -53.88 38.87
N ALA A 13 -39.97 -52.59 38.58
CA ALA A 13 -39.53 -52.13 37.28
C ALA A 13 -38.05 -52.53 37.08
N LEU A 14 -37.83 -53.67 36.41
CA LEU A 14 -36.52 -54.06 35.93
C LEU A 14 -36.12 -53.11 34.80
N VAL A 15 -35.38 -52.05 35.14
CA VAL A 15 -34.76 -51.15 34.18
C VAL A 15 -33.63 -51.91 33.50
N LEU A 16 -33.90 -52.49 32.33
CA LEU A 16 -32.88 -52.99 31.42
C LEU A 16 -32.08 -51.78 30.92
N ALA A 17 -30.92 -51.52 31.54
CA ALA A 17 -29.97 -50.54 31.05
C ALA A 17 -29.40 -51.04 29.72
N ALA A 18 -30.03 -50.65 28.61
CA ALA A 18 -29.46 -50.82 27.28
C ALA A 18 -28.17 -49.98 27.21
N ALA A 19 -27.02 -50.63 27.42
CA ALA A 19 -25.73 -50.04 27.14
C ALA A 19 -25.62 -49.85 25.62
N ALA A 20 -26.02 -48.67 25.14
CA ALA A 20 -25.76 -48.28 23.77
C ALA A 20 -24.24 -48.34 23.53
N PRO A 21 -23.76 -49.05 22.50
CA PRO A 21 -22.34 -49.11 22.19
C PRO A 21 -21.86 -47.68 21.90
N ARG A 22 -20.96 -47.17 22.75
CA ARG A 22 -20.23 -45.94 22.45
C ARG A 22 -19.31 -46.24 21.27
N PRO A 23 -19.35 -45.47 20.16
CA PRO A 23 -18.48 -45.72 19.02
C PRO A 23 -17.05 -45.32 19.38
N ALA A 24 -16.30 -46.24 19.99
CA ALA A 24 -14.88 -46.07 20.29
C ALA A 24 -13.98 -46.31 19.06
N ALA A 25 -14.54 -46.78 17.93
CA ALA A 25 -13.76 -47.20 16.77
C ALA A 25 -13.22 -46.04 15.90
N ALA A 26 -13.85 -44.85 15.94
CA ALA A 26 -13.45 -43.74 15.06
C ALA A 26 -12.16 -43.02 15.51
N GLN A 27 -11.81 -43.09 16.80
CA GLN A 27 -10.61 -42.44 17.35
C GLN A 27 -9.33 -43.27 17.20
N LEU A 28 -9.42 -44.52 16.72
CA LEU A 28 -8.26 -45.40 16.60
C LEU A 28 -7.43 -45.14 15.32
N ILE A 29 -8.02 -44.50 14.31
CA ILE A 29 -7.40 -44.29 12.99
C ILE A 29 -7.20 -42.80 12.66
N SER A 30 -8.04 -41.91 13.18
CA SER A 30 -7.89 -40.45 13.00
C SER A 30 -7.61 -39.77 14.35
N PRO A 31 -6.47 -39.06 14.50
CA PRO A 31 -6.13 -38.34 15.73
C PRO A 31 -7.14 -37.24 16.12
N GLY A 32 -7.95 -36.78 15.16
CA GLY A 32 -8.90 -35.70 15.33
C GLY A 32 -9.56 -35.31 14.00
N LYS A 33 -10.59 -34.47 14.08
CA LYS A 33 -11.23 -33.90 12.87
C LYS A 33 -10.27 -32.99 12.14
N LEU A 34 -10.36 -32.97 10.82
CA LEU A 34 -9.60 -32.04 10.00
C LEU A 34 -10.15 -30.61 10.14
N SER A 35 -9.32 -29.63 9.80
CA SER A 35 -9.67 -28.22 9.72
C SER A 35 -10.76 -27.97 8.67
N GLU A 36 -11.38 -26.77 8.72
CA GLU A 36 -12.41 -26.41 7.76
C GLU A 36 -11.90 -26.52 6.31
N ALA A 37 -10.62 -26.18 6.09
CA ALA A 37 -9.99 -26.18 4.78
C ALA A 37 -9.78 -27.58 4.17
N HIS A 38 -9.74 -28.63 4.99
CA HIS A 38 -9.43 -30.00 4.54
C HIS A 38 -10.53 -31.01 4.83
N VAL A 39 -11.76 -30.57 5.12
CA VAL A 39 -12.87 -31.48 5.44
C VAL A 39 -13.15 -32.51 4.34
N ASP A 40 -12.95 -32.15 3.08
CA ASP A 40 -13.17 -33.03 1.93
C ASP A 40 -12.13 -34.16 1.84
N LEU A 41 -11.07 -34.07 2.63
CA LEU A 41 -10.04 -35.10 2.78
C LEU A 41 -10.30 -36.03 3.98
N GLU A 42 -11.40 -35.86 4.71
CA GLU A 42 -11.77 -36.79 5.77
C GLU A 42 -12.11 -38.18 5.20
N GLY A 43 -11.92 -39.22 6.02
CA GLY A 43 -12.26 -40.61 5.68
C GLY A 43 -11.07 -41.55 5.55
N VAL A 44 -11.32 -42.82 5.84
CA VAL A 44 -10.28 -43.86 6.00
C VAL A 44 -9.44 -44.13 4.75
N ARG A 45 -9.91 -43.72 3.56
CA ARG A 45 -9.21 -43.90 2.28
C ARG A 45 -8.29 -42.73 1.93
N ASN A 46 -8.39 -41.62 2.66
CA ASN A 46 -7.69 -40.38 2.34
C ASN A 46 -6.42 -40.16 3.17
N CYS A 47 -6.13 -41.02 4.16
CA CYS A 47 -4.97 -40.88 5.04
C CYS A 47 -3.65 -40.78 4.26
N THR A 48 -3.52 -41.56 3.18
CA THR A 48 -2.32 -41.59 2.34
C THR A 48 -2.18 -40.39 1.42
N LYS A 49 -3.14 -39.46 1.39
CA LYS A 49 -3.01 -38.19 0.67
C LYS A 49 -2.05 -37.23 1.38
N CYS A 50 -1.82 -37.43 2.68
CA CYS A 50 -0.89 -36.61 3.47
C CYS A 50 0.22 -37.43 4.13
N HIS A 51 -0.02 -38.71 4.40
CA HIS A 51 0.93 -39.60 5.07
C HIS A 51 1.52 -40.65 4.13
N ARG A 52 2.79 -40.99 4.33
CA ARG A 52 3.38 -42.21 3.77
C ARG A 52 3.34 -43.34 4.78
N LEU A 53 3.11 -44.55 4.27
CA LEU A 53 3.13 -45.74 5.10
C LEU A 53 4.55 -45.97 5.63
N ARG A 54 4.66 -46.24 6.93
CA ARG A 54 5.92 -46.49 7.64
C ARG A 54 6.85 -45.27 7.74
N GLU A 55 6.33 -44.07 7.51
CA GLU A 55 7.04 -42.81 7.78
C GLU A 55 6.35 -42.05 8.92
N ARG A 56 7.14 -41.34 9.71
CA ARG A 56 6.61 -40.49 10.78
C ARG A 56 6.28 -39.12 10.20
N GLY A 57 5.08 -38.61 10.51
CA GLY A 57 4.64 -37.28 10.09
C GLY A 57 4.05 -37.27 8.68
N VAL A 58 4.05 -36.09 8.06
CA VAL A 58 3.58 -35.85 6.70
C VAL A 58 4.74 -35.38 5.83
N ALA A 59 4.65 -35.69 4.54
CA ALA A 59 5.66 -35.31 3.57
C ALA A 59 5.30 -34.01 2.86
N ASN A 60 6.27 -33.11 2.71
CA ASN A 60 6.05 -31.80 2.10
C ASN A 60 5.54 -31.90 0.66
N ASP A 61 6.05 -32.85 -0.12
CA ASP A 61 5.65 -33.01 -1.52
C ASP A 61 4.18 -33.43 -1.68
N LEU A 62 3.62 -34.16 -0.71
CA LEU A 62 2.19 -34.48 -0.70
C LEU A 62 1.33 -33.23 -0.48
N CYS A 63 1.78 -32.29 0.35
CA CYS A 63 1.14 -30.99 0.50
C CYS A 63 1.24 -30.18 -0.80
N LEU A 64 2.45 -30.12 -1.38
CA LEU A 64 2.74 -29.35 -2.59
C LEU A 64 2.08 -29.89 -3.86
N ALA A 65 1.71 -31.18 -3.89
CA ALA A 65 0.95 -31.79 -4.97
C ALA A 65 -0.44 -31.16 -5.14
N CYS A 66 -1.06 -30.69 -4.05
CA CYS A 66 -2.31 -29.93 -4.10
C CYS A 66 -2.07 -28.43 -4.01
N HIS A 67 -1.10 -27.96 -3.21
CA HIS A 67 -0.77 -26.54 -3.06
C HIS A 67 0.21 -26.07 -4.14
N THR A 68 -0.22 -26.18 -5.39
CA THR A 68 0.62 -25.91 -6.57
C THR A 68 1.13 -24.47 -6.69
N PRO A 69 0.42 -23.40 -6.25
CA PRO A 69 1.01 -22.06 -6.25
C PRO A 69 2.19 -21.95 -5.27
N GLU A 70 2.12 -22.64 -4.14
CA GLU A 70 3.21 -22.66 -3.16
C GLU A 70 4.40 -23.45 -3.69
N GLN A 71 4.14 -24.63 -4.27
CA GLN A 71 5.16 -25.44 -4.95
C GLN A 71 5.92 -24.62 -6.00
N THR A 72 5.18 -23.89 -6.83
CA THR A 72 5.76 -23.05 -7.89
C THR A 72 6.66 -21.97 -7.31
N ARG A 73 6.29 -21.36 -6.18
CA ARG A 73 7.04 -20.26 -5.56
C ARG A 73 8.30 -20.76 -4.85
N ILE A 74 8.20 -21.86 -4.11
CA ILE A 74 9.34 -22.53 -3.47
C ILE A 74 10.36 -22.97 -4.54
N ALA A 75 9.89 -23.62 -5.61
CA ALA A 75 10.77 -24.06 -6.70
C ALA A 75 11.49 -22.89 -7.41
N LYS A 76 10.85 -21.72 -7.48
CA LYS A 76 11.46 -20.49 -8.03
C LYS A 76 12.33 -19.74 -7.03
N GLY A 77 12.40 -20.15 -5.77
CA GLY A 77 13.13 -19.43 -4.72
C GLY A 77 12.50 -18.09 -4.35
N THR A 78 11.17 -17.95 -4.45
CA THR A 78 10.47 -16.67 -4.25
C THR A 78 9.47 -16.70 -3.09
N GLY A 79 9.39 -15.61 -2.34
CA GLY A 79 8.46 -15.47 -1.21
C GLY A 79 8.97 -16.12 0.09
N TYR A 80 8.16 -16.00 1.14
CA TYR A 80 8.53 -16.42 2.49
C TYR A 80 8.94 -17.90 2.60
N HIS A 81 8.10 -18.82 2.10
CA HIS A 81 8.38 -20.26 2.28
C HIS A 81 9.64 -20.74 1.53
N ALA A 82 10.08 -20.03 0.49
CA ALA A 82 11.33 -20.34 -0.18
C ALA A 82 12.57 -20.14 0.73
N THR A 83 12.44 -19.31 1.77
CA THR A 83 13.52 -19.05 2.75
C THR A 83 13.61 -20.11 3.84
N LEU A 84 12.63 -21.02 3.94
CA LEU A 84 12.51 -21.97 5.05
C LEU A 84 13.30 -23.28 4.84
N GLY A 85 13.89 -23.48 3.66
CA GLY A 85 14.62 -24.69 3.31
C GLY A 85 13.75 -25.95 3.38
N ASP A 86 14.30 -27.05 3.90
CA ASP A 86 13.64 -28.36 3.94
C ASP A 86 12.75 -28.59 5.18
N ARG A 87 12.35 -27.52 5.90
CA ARG A 87 11.49 -27.64 7.08
C ARG A 87 10.18 -28.35 6.73
N SER A 88 9.65 -29.18 7.64
CA SER A 88 8.35 -29.82 7.39
C SER A 88 7.23 -28.79 7.44
N CYS A 89 6.32 -28.83 6.47
CA CYS A 89 5.13 -27.98 6.47
C CYS A 89 4.36 -28.12 7.79
N SER A 90 4.30 -29.34 8.33
CA SER A 90 3.56 -29.67 9.56
C SER A 90 4.17 -29.15 10.85
N ASP A 91 5.42 -28.64 10.81
CA ASP A 91 6.04 -27.99 11.96
C ASP A 91 5.28 -26.70 12.33
N CYS A 92 4.74 -26.02 11.31
CA CYS A 92 3.96 -24.78 11.45
C CYS A 92 2.47 -25.01 11.12
N HIS A 93 2.16 -25.65 9.99
CA HIS A 93 0.82 -25.90 9.50
C HIS A 93 0.26 -27.21 10.05
N LYS A 94 -0.26 -27.13 11.27
CA LYS A 94 -0.79 -28.29 11.98
C LYS A 94 -2.19 -28.66 11.51
N GLU A 95 -2.51 -29.94 11.61
CA GLU A 95 -3.80 -30.51 11.21
C GLU A 95 -4.25 -31.55 12.25
N HIS A 96 -5.51 -31.98 12.20
CA HIS A 96 -6.23 -32.78 13.21
C HIS A 96 -6.61 -32.04 14.48
N PHE A 97 -6.57 -30.71 14.47
CA PHE A 97 -6.92 -29.88 15.63
C PHE A 97 -8.38 -29.40 15.63
N GLY A 98 -9.21 -29.94 14.72
CA GLY A 98 -10.63 -29.64 14.62
C GLY A 98 -10.98 -28.58 13.57
N ARG A 99 -12.28 -28.49 13.25
CA ARG A 99 -12.82 -27.64 12.17
C ARG A 99 -12.37 -26.19 12.24
N ASP A 100 -12.36 -25.63 13.44
CA ASP A 100 -12.07 -24.19 13.64
C ASP A 100 -10.57 -23.88 13.77
N PHE A 101 -9.70 -24.88 13.61
CA PHE A 101 -8.26 -24.66 13.70
C PHE A 101 -7.75 -23.85 12.51
N ASP A 102 -7.06 -22.74 12.81
CA ASP A 102 -6.39 -21.94 11.80
C ASP A 102 -5.04 -22.55 11.47
N VAL A 103 -5.01 -23.32 10.37
CA VAL A 103 -3.80 -24.01 9.88
C VAL A 103 -2.72 -23.02 9.46
N LEU A 104 -3.09 -21.83 8.96
CA LEU A 104 -2.11 -20.88 8.41
C LEU A 104 -1.41 -20.07 9.49
N HIS A 105 -2.09 -19.81 10.62
CA HIS A 105 -1.64 -19.03 11.77
C HIS A 105 -0.49 -18.05 11.46
N LEU A 106 -0.80 -16.98 10.73
CA LEU A 106 0.15 -15.92 10.42
C LEU A 106 0.04 -14.82 11.47
N ASP A 107 1.09 -14.61 12.25
CA ASP A 107 1.19 -13.45 13.13
C ASP A 107 1.54 -12.20 12.31
N THR A 108 0.50 -11.49 11.87
CA THR A 108 0.66 -10.27 11.08
C THR A 108 1.31 -9.12 11.85
N ALA A 109 1.37 -9.19 13.18
CA ALA A 109 2.03 -8.16 13.99
C ALA A 109 3.54 -8.38 14.07
N ALA A 110 3.99 -9.63 13.99
CA ALA A 110 5.40 -10.01 14.05
C ALA A 110 6.02 -10.31 12.66
N PHE A 111 5.21 -10.41 11.61
CA PHE A 111 5.69 -10.77 10.27
C PHE A 111 6.60 -9.69 9.67
N ASP A 112 7.78 -10.10 9.16
CA ASP A 112 8.74 -9.22 8.52
C ASP A 112 8.74 -9.42 6.98
N HIS A 113 8.48 -8.34 6.26
CA HIS A 113 8.50 -8.33 4.80
C HIS A 113 9.89 -8.61 4.19
N GLN A 114 10.98 -8.39 4.93
CA GLN A 114 12.34 -8.75 4.48
C GLN A 114 12.46 -10.24 4.14
N GLU A 115 11.67 -11.09 4.80
CA GLU A 115 11.69 -12.54 4.60
C GLU A 115 11.01 -12.97 3.28
N THR A 116 10.34 -12.05 2.58
CA THR A 116 9.58 -12.35 1.36
C THR A 116 10.33 -12.08 0.06
N GLY A 117 11.50 -11.44 0.14
CA GLY A 117 12.20 -10.86 -1.01
C GLY A 117 11.54 -9.59 -1.58
N PHE A 118 10.48 -9.09 -0.92
CA PHE A 118 9.84 -7.81 -1.23
C PHE A 118 9.87 -6.90 0.01
N THR A 119 11.00 -6.20 0.15
CA THR A 119 11.25 -5.24 1.22
C THR A 119 10.38 -4.00 1.06
N LEU A 120 9.61 -3.68 2.09
CA LEU A 120 8.89 -2.41 2.15
C LEU A 120 9.84 -1.30 2.58
N GLU A 121 9.85 -0.18 1.86
CA GLU A 121 10.66 0.99 2.20
C GLU A 121 9.81 2.25 2.34
N GLU A 122 10.33 3.20 3.12
CA GLU A 122 9.77 4.54 3.31
C GLU A 122 8.26 4.50 3.63
N ARG A 123 7.38 5.10 2.81
CA ARG A 123 5.93 5.17 3.13
C ARG A 123 5.24 3.81 3.10
N HIS A 124 5.77 2.83 2.38
CA HIS A 124 5.16 1.50 2.31
C HIS A 124 5.28 0.74 3.64
N THR A 125 6.26 1.09 4.49
CA THR A 125 6.42 0.50 5.84
C THR A 125 5.30 0.87 6.81
N GLU A 126 4.55 1.94 6.53
CA GLU A 126 3.45 2.42 7.38
C GLU A 126 2.08 1.88 6.94
N LEU A 127 2.03 1.02 5.92
CA LEU A 127 0.78 0.51 5.37
C LEU A 127 0.32 -0.76 6.08
N GLU A 128 -0.97 -0.80 6.39
CA GLU A 128 -1.67 -2.02 6.78
C GLU A 128 -1.61 -3.06 5.65
N CYS A 129 -1.40 -4.34 5.97
CA CYS A 129 -1.23 -5.41 4.96
C CYS A 129 -2.34 -5.41 3.90
N ARG A 130 -3.59 -5.18 4.31
CA ARG A 130 -4.77 -5.19 3.42
C ARG A 130 -4.87 -4.01 2.47
N LYS A 131 -4.06 -2.95 2.64
CA LYS A 131 -3.96 -1.88 1.65
C LYS A 131 -3.22 -2.33 0.40
N CYS A 132 -2.33 -3.32 0.52
CA CYS A 132 -1.58 -3.88 -0.61
C CYS A 132 -2.16 -5.23 -1.06
N HIS A 133 -2.50 -6.13 -0.12
CA HIS A 133 -3.04 -7.45 -0.43
C HIS A 133 -4.54 -7.41 -0.73
N GLN A 134 -4.88 -6.75 -1.85
CA GLN A 134 -6.23 -6.63 -2.39
C GLN A 134 -6.43 -7.58 -3.57
N PRO A 135 -7.60 -8.21 -3.73
CA PRO A 135 -7.91 -9.12 -4.85
C PRO A 135 -7.60 -8.55 -6.24
N GLU A 136 -7.79 -7.25 -6.42
CA GLU A 136 -7.61 -6.52 -7.67
C GLU A 136 -6.13 -6.44 -8.07
N LEU A 137 -5.22 -6.44 -7.10
CA LEU A 137 -3.78 -6.30 -7.28
C LEU A 137 -3.05 -7.65 -7.42
N ILE A 138 -3.77 -8.77 -7.24
CA ILE A 138 -3.22 -10.11 -7.47
C ILE A 138 -3.14 -10.32 -8.97
N VAL A 139 -1.94 -10.49 -9.52
CA VAL A 139 -1.71 -10.65 -10.97
C VAL A 139 -1.27 -12.06 -11.35
N ALA A 140 -0.80 -12.87 -10.39
CA ALA A 140 -0.34 -14.22 -10.64
C ALA A 140 -1.50 -15.16 -11.05
N ALA A 141 -1.40 -15.72 -12.26
CA ALA A 141 -2.47 -16.51 -12.86
C ALA A 141 -2.72 -17.83 -12.13
N ASP A 142 -1.67 -18.49 -11.65
CA ASP A 142 -1.73 -19.72 -10.85
C ASP A 142 -2.45 -19.51 -9.52
N VAL A 143 -2.16 -18.41 -8.82
CA VAL A 143 -2.86 -18.04 -7.58
C VAL A 143 -4.33 -17.74 -7.84
N ARG A 144 -4.64 -17.01 -8.92
CA ARG A 144 -6.03 -16.71 -9.31
C ARG A 144 -6.82 -17.96 -9.64
N ALA A 145 -6.26 -18.86 -10.45
CA ALA A 145 -6.88 -20.12 -10.80
C ALA A 145 -7.13 -20.97 -9.55
N PHE A 146 -6.09 -21.18 -8.74
CA PHE A 146 -6.19 -21.98 -7.53
C PHE A 146 -7.22 -21.43 -6.54
N LYS A 147 -7.24 -20.12 -6.29
CA LYS A 147 -8.22 -19.51 -5.37
C LYS A 147 -9.62 -19.42 -5.95
N GLY A 148 -9.78 -19.45 -7.27
CA GLY A 148 -11.10 -19.60 -7.90
C GLY A 148 -11.78 -20.93 -7.57
N GLU A 149 -10.99 -21.97 -7.33
CA GLU A 149 -11.48 -23.31 -7.01
C GLU A 149 -11.44 -23.64 -5.50
N HIS A 150 -10.42 -23.12 -4.80
CA HIS A 150 -10.06 -23.49 -3.42
C HIS A 150 -10.03 -22.30 -2.44
N GLY A 151 -11.04 -21.43 -2.52
CA GLY A 151 -11.29 -20.38 -1.54
C GLY A 151 -11.58 -19.03 -2.18
N THR A 152 -10.94 -17.98 -1.67
CA THR A 152 -11.19 -16.60 -2.09
C THR A 152 -9.89 -15.78 -2.15
N LEU A 153 -9.86 -14.79 -3.05
CA LEU A 153 -8.69 -13.93 -3.27
C LEU A 153 -8.44 -12.92 -2.13
N ASP A 154 -9.46 -12.54 -1.37
CA ASP A 154 -9.34 -11.61 -0.24
C ASP A 154 -8.63 -12.22 0.98
N ARG A 155 -8.45 -13.55 0.98
CA ARG A 155 -7.81 -14.29 2.08
C ARG A 155 -6.38 -14.72 1.79
N THR A 156 -5.87 -14.52 0.58
CA THR A 156 -4.50 -14.87 0.22
C THR A 156 -3.57 -13.67 0.31
N PHE A 157 -2.29 -13.94 0.60
CA PHE A 157 -1.19 -12.97 0.53
C PHE A 157 -0.29 -13.23 -0.69
N LEU A 158 -0.58 -14.29 -1.45
CA LEU A 158 0.21 -14.68 -2.63
C LEU A 158 -0.27 -13.94 -3.89
N GLY A 159 0.65 -13.79 -4.84
CA GLY A 159 0.33 -13.41 -6.22
C GLY A 159 0.19 -11.91 -6.49
N LEU A 160 0.53 -11.06 -5.52
CA LEU A 160 0.62 -9.60 -5.71
C LEU A 160 1.74 -9.26 -6.71
N GLY A 161 1.50 -8.29 -7.59
CA GLY A 161 2.56 -7.74 -8.45
C GLY A 161 3.54 -6.88 -7.64
N THR A 162 4.84 -6.98 -7.92
CA THR A 162 5.92 -6.30 -7.17
C THR A 162 6.50 -5.10 -7.91
N THR A 163 6.02 -4.80 -9.12
CA THR A 163 6.44 -3.62 -9.87
C THR A 163 5.64 -2.39 -9.43
N CYS A 164 6.18 -1.19 -9.65
CA CYS A 164 5.52 0.04 -9.23
C CYS A 164 4.13 0.17 -9.87
N GLU A 165 4.05 -0.09 -11.18
CA GLU A 165 2.83 -0.02 -11.97
C GLU A 165 1.79 -1.06 -11.57
N ALA A 166 2.17 -2.19 -10.97
CA ALA A 166 1.20 -3.19 -10.51
C ALA A 166 0.17 -2.59 -9.52
N CYS A 167 0.57 -1.54 -8.78
CA CYS A 167 -0.33 -0.76 -7.93
C CYS A 167 -0.57 0.66 -8.46
N HIS A 168 0.43 1.24 -9.13
CA HIS A 168 0.46 2.66 -9.51
C HIS A 168 0.28 2.91 -11.03
N GLU A 169 -0.38 2.00 -11.75
CA GLU A 169 -0.70 2.23 -13.16
C GLU A 169 -1.70 3.39 -13.34
N SER A 170 -2.71 3.46 -12.46
CA SER A 170 -3.87 4.36 -12.64
C SER A 170 -3.68 5.79 -12.11
N ASP A 171 -2.63 6.02 -11.34
CA ASP A 171 -2.23 7.30 -10.73
C ASP A 171 -0.94 7.88 -11.34
N SER A 172 -0.23 7.14 -12.21
CA SER A 172 0.96 7.62 -12.90
C SER A 172 0.66 8.84 -13.79
N PRO A 173 1.27 10.01 -13.53
CA PRO A 173 1.07 11.22 -14.33
C PRO A 173 1.76 11.16 -15.71
N HIS A 174 2.57 10.13 -15.93
CA HIS A 174 3.39 9.94 -17.12
C HIS A 174 2.73 9.02 -18.15
N GLY A 175 1.68 8.29 -17.77
CA GLY A 175 1.14 7.22 -18.61
C GLY A 175 2.25 6.29 -19.11
N LYS A 176 2.34 6.10 -20.42
CA LYS A 176 3.34 5.22 -21.06
C LYS A 176 4.60 5.93 -21.58
N GLN A 177 4.81 7.21 -21.22
CA GLN A 177 5.89 8.03 -21.81
C GLN A 177 7.31 7.58 -21.46
N PHE A 178 7.47 6.84 -20.37
CA PHE A 178 8.74 6.35 -19.84
C PHE A 178 8.71 4.85 -19.59
N ALA A 179 8.00 4.09 -20.44
CA ALA A 179 7.84 2.64 -20.29
C ALA A 179 9.18 1.86 -20.34
N ASP A 180 10.24 2.50 -20.80
CA ASP A 180 11.62 2.00 -20.89
C ASP A 180 12.50 2.41 -19.70
N ARG A 181 11.97 3.15 -18.71
CA ARG A 181 12.71 3.61 -17.52
C ARG A 181 12.08 3.10 -16.23
N ALA A 182 12.91 2.82 -15.24
CA ALA A 182 12.42 2.46 -13.91
C ALA A 182 11.89 3.71 -13.19
N CYS A 183 10.79 3.58 -12.45
CA CYS A 183 10.23 4.68 -11.66
C CYS A 183 11.25 5.22 -10.64
N THR A 184 12.10 4.33 -10.13
CA THR A 184 13.17 4.63 -9.16
C THR A 184 14.35 5.42 -9.74
N ASP A 185 14.42 5.59 -11.06
CA ASP A 185 15.40 6.50 -11.69
C ASP A 185 15.14 7.96 -11.25
N CYS A 186 13.87 8.31 -11.02
CA CYS A 186 13.46 9.66 -10.68
C CYS A 186 12.74 9.74 -9.34
N HIS A 187 11.94 8.74 -8.96
CA HIS A 187 11.09 8.79 -7.77
C HIS A 187 11.65 7.94 -6.61
N THR A 188 11.12 8.21 -5.42
CA THR A 188 11.40 7.44 -4.21
C THR A 188 10.11 6.86 -3.66
N GLN A 189 10.23 5.91 -2.75
CA GLN A 189 9.08 5.35 -2.03
C GLN A 189 8.53 6.33 -0.97
N ARG A 190 9.19 7.47 -0.75
CA ARG A 190 8.83 8.51 0.21
C ARG A 190 7.68 9.35 -0.32
N ASP A 191 7.81 9.85 -1.55
CA ASP A 191 6.76 10.58 -2.23
C ASP A 191 7.01 10.69 -3.74
N TRP A 192 5.92 10.85 -4.49
CA TRP A 192 5.94 11.03 -5.94
C TRP A 192 6.24 12.46 -6.40
N LYS A 193 6.29 13.44 -5.49
CA LYS A 193 6.39 14.86 -5.86
C LYS A 193 7.84 15.33 -6.01
N HIS A 194 8.74 14.78 -5.20
CA HIS A 194 10.15 15.08 -5.27
C HIS A 194 10.85 14.06 -6.15
N THR A 195 11.36 14.52 -7.28
CA THR A 195 12.26 13.71 -8.10
C THR A 195 13.69 13.84 -7.61
N ARG A 196 14.45 12.75 -7.67
CA ARG A 196 15.90 12.79 -7.55
C ARG A 196 16.48 13.28 -8.87
N GLY A 197 17.13 14.44 -8.85
CA GLY A 197 18.16 14.79 -9.83
C GLY A 197 17.73 14.79 -11.30
N PHE A 198 16.46 15.06 -11.63
CA PHE A 198 16.11 15.38 -13.01
C PHE A 198 16.64 16.77 -13.33
N ASP A 199 17.66 16.85 -14.18
CA ASP A 199 18.17 18.10 -14.73
C ASP A 199 17.79 18.20 -16.21
N HIS A 200 17.31 19.38 -16.61
CA HIS A 200 17.05 19.65 -18.02
C HIS A 200 18.33 19.76 -18.85
N ASP A 201 19.46 20.03 -18.22
CA ASP A 201 20.78 20.05 -18.87
C ASP A 201 21.15 18.67 -19.45
N ASP A 202 20.57 17.58 -18.95
CA ASP A 202 20.74 16.22 -19.47
C ASP A 202 19.82 15.90 -20.67
N THR A 203 19.00 16.87 -21.09
CA THR A 203 18.03 16.71 -22.17
C THR A 203 18.46 17.47 -23.42
N ARG A 204 17.75 17.26 -24.54
CA ARG A 204 17.94 18.05 -25.76
C ARG A 204 17.54 19.52 -25.62
N TYR A 205 16.94 19.90 -24.50
CA TYR A 205 16.49 21.26 -24.21
C TYR A 205 16.89 21.66 -22.79
N ALA A 206 18.12 22.15 -22.67
CA ALA A 206 18.66 22.71 -21.44
C ALA A 206 17.91 24.01 -21.08
N LEU A 207 17.50 24.14 -19.81
CA LEU A 207 16.84 25.34 -19.33
C LEU A 207 17.88 26.38 -18.93
N THR A 208 17.72 27.60 -19.44
CA THR A 208 18.64 28.71 -19.16
C THR A 208 17.92 29.89 -18.52
N GLY A 209 18.62 30.62 -17.66
CA GLY A 209 18.07 31.78 -16.94
C GLY A 209 16.88 31.39 -16.05
N GLU A 210 15.89 32.29 -15.95
CA GLU A 210 14.68 32.13 -15.12
C GLU A 210 13.86 30.86 -15.40
N HIS A 211 14.04 30.23 -16.57
CA HIS A 211 13.33 28.99 -16.88
C HIS A 211 13.76 27.82 -16.00
N ARG A 212 14.96 27.85 -15.40
CA ARG A 212 15.43 26.79 -14.49
C ARG A 212 14.56 26.63 -13.24
N ASP A 213 13.90 27.72 -12.82
CA ASP A 213 13.06 27.76 -11.63
C ASP A 213 11.55 27.59 -11.93
N VAL A 214 11.21 27.30 -13.19
CA VAL A 214 9.82 27.14 -13.62
C VAL A 214 9.33 25.72 -13.32
N ALA A 215 8.24 25.62 -12.56
CA ALA A 215 7.59 24.34 -12.29
C ALA A 215 7.21 23.59 -13.58
N CYS A 216 7.46 22.28 -13.61
CA CYS A 216 7.38 21.42 -14.79
C CYS A 216 6.04 21.57 -15.54
N GLU A 217 4.93 21.62 -14.81
CA GLU A 217 3.56 21.71 -15.35
C GLU A 217 3.25 23.02 -16.08
N LYS A 218 4.07 24.06 -15.90
CA LYS A 218 3.91 25.31 -16.64
C LYS A 218 4.27 25.14 -18.11
N CYS A 219 5.14 24.19 -18.44
CA CYS A 219 5.50 23.83 -19.82
C CYS A 219 4.89 22.47 -20.23
N HIS A 220 4.92 21.47 -19.34
CA HIS A 220 4.38 20.13 -19.56
C HIS A 220 2.87 20.08 -19.28
N LYS A 221 2.10 20.46 -20.32
CA LYS A 221 0.64 20.48 -20.28
C LYS A 221 0.05 19.08 -20.33
N LEU A 222 -1.24 18.99 -20.00
CA LEU A 222 -2.01 17.76 -20.09
C LEU A 222 -1.94 17.21 -21.52
N ALA A 223 -1.83 15.89 -21.66
CA ALA A 223 -1.69 15.24 -22.96
C ALA A 223 -2.94 15.45 -23.84
N ARG A 224 -4.12 15.54 -23.23
CA ARG A 224 -5.37 15.94 -23.89
C ARG A 224 -6.17 16.92 -23.01
N PRO A 225 -6.96 17.83 -23.61
CA PRO A 225 -7.91 18.66 -22.87
C PRO A 225 -8.91 17.79 -22.10
N GLY A 226 -8.98 17.96 -20.78
CA GLY A 226 -9.84 17.16 -19.89
C GLY A 226 -9.17 15.98 -19.20
N ASP A 227 -7.96 15.58 -19.62
CA ASP A 227 -7.20 14.52 -18.94
C ASP A 227 -6.57 15.08 -17.66
N ALA A 228 -7.21 14.87 -16.50
CA ALA A 228 -6.64 15.30 -15.22
C ALA A 228 -5.34 14.55 -14.83
N LYS A 229 -5.03 13.46 -15.54
CA LYS A 229 -4.08 12.45 -15.08
C LYS A 229 -2.82 12.28 -15.91
N SER A 230 -2.69 12.84 -17.12
CA SER A 230 -1.47 12.63 -17.91
C SER A 230 -0.94 13.96 -18.46
N ARG A 231 0.33 14.25 -18.16
CA ARG A 231 1.06 15.39 -18.73
C ARG A 231 2.00 14.90 -19.80
N ARG A 232 2.16 15.66 -20.87
CA ARG A 232 3.12 15.35 -21.92
C ARG A 232 4.50 15.83 -21.49
N TYR A 233 5.39 14.91 -21.13
CA TYR A 233 6.80 15.21 -20.83
C TYR A 233 7.72 15.03 -22.03
N THR A 234 7.42 14.07 -22.91
CA THR A 234 8.24 13.74 -24.07
C THR A 234 7.66 14.27 -25.39
N GLY A 235 8.56 14.43 -26.38
CA GLY A 235 8.19 14.78 -27.75
C GLY A 235 7.51 16.15 -27.91
N ILE A 236 7.76 17.10 -26.99
CA ILE A 236 7.35 18.49 -27.18
C ILE A 236 8.30 19.13 -28.21
N ALA A 237 7.77 19.96 -29.10
CA ALA A 237 8.60 20.77 -29.97
C ALA A 237 9.34 21.84 -29.15
N PHE A 238 10.61 22.09 -29.48
CA PHE A 238 11.46 23.05 -28.75
C PHE A 238 12.35 23.87 -29.71
N ARG A 239 11.95 23.97 -30.98
CA ARG A 239 12.73 24.67 -32.02
C ARG A 239 12.62 26.19 -31.90
N ALA A 240 11.51 26.68 -31.37
CA ALA A 240 11.28 28.09 -31.06
C ALA A 240 10.81 28.27 -29.61
N CYS A 241 11.06 29.46 -29.04
CA CYS A 241 10.65 29.81 -27.68
C CYS A 241 9.11 29.75 -27.48
N THR A 242 8.34 29.80 -28.57
CA THR A 242 6.87 29.71 -28.57
C THR A 242 6.33 28.28 -28.60
N ASP A 243 7.20 27.28 -28.82
CA ASP A 243 6.76 25.89 -29.01
C ASP A 243 6.29 25.23 -27.69
N SER A 244 6.83 25.69 -26.56
CA SER A 244 6.20 25.53 -25.26
C SER A 244 5.04 26.53 -25.18
N ALA A 245 3.79 26.04 -25.14
CA ALA A 245 2.56 26.85 -25.16
C ALA A 245 2.34 27.79 -23.94
N ALA A 246 3.40 28.18 -23.25
CA ALA A 246 3.46 29.40 -22.46
C ALA A 246 4.16 30.46 -23.30
N ALA A 247 3.40 31.19 -24.13
CA ALA A 247 3.92 32.41 -24.73
C ALA A 247 4.52 33.27 -23.60
N PRO A 248 5.77 33.76 -23.72
CA PRO A 248 6.29 34.69 -22.74
C PRO A 248 5.29 35.83 -22.63
N ARG A 249 4.83 36.15 -21.41
CA ARG A 249 4.15 37.42 -21.18
C ARG A 249 5.10 38.46 -21.77
N PRO A 250 4.65 39.33 -22.69
CA PRO A 250 5.55 40.30 -23.28
C PRO A 250 6.18 41.07 -22.12
N VAL A 251 7.49 40.90 -21.95
CA VAL A 251 8.27 41.84 -21.17
C VAL A 251 8.00 43.15 -21.87
N ARG A 252 7.29 44.08 -21.21
CA ARG A 252 7.03 45.41 -21.78
C ARG A 252 8.39 45.92 -22.25
N ALA A 253 8.59 46.00 -23.57
CA ALA A 253 9.75 46.62 -24.17
C ALA A 253 9.77 48.07 -23.68
N GLY A 254 10.55 48.31 -22.65
CA GLY A 254 10.38 49.46 -21.78
C GLY A 254 11.56 49.63 -20.83
N VAL A 255 12.77 49.28 -21.28
CA VAL A 255 13.99 49.80 -20.67
C VAL A 255 14.76 50.49 -21.79
N ARG A 256 14.48 51.78 -21.97
CA ARG A 256 15.40 52.66 -22.69
C ARG A 256 16.70 52.66 -21.90
N SER A 257 17.83 52.46 -22.57
CA SER A 257 19.12 52.54 -21.91
C SER A 257 19.27 53.88 -21.19
N ARG A 258 20.05 53.92 -20.11
CA ARG A 258 20.29 55.15 -19.34
C ARG A 258 20.90 56.25 -20.22
N GLU A 259 21.56 55.87 -21.32
CA GLU A 259 22.14 56.78 -22.31
C GLU A 259 21.08 57.42 -23.22
N ASP A 260 20.04 56.67 -23.59
CA ASP A 260 18.92 57.17 -24.40
C ASP A 260 18.08 58.22 -23.66
N GLN A 261 17.98 58.10 -22.34
CA GLN A 261 17.25 59.05 -21.48
C GLN A 261 18.00 60.40 -21.34
N VAL A 262 19.33 60.39 -21.36
CA VAL A 262 20.15 61.60 -21.26
C VAL A 262 20.21 62.38 -22.58
N ARG A 263 20.13 61.70 -23.74
CA ARG A 263 20.04 62.34 -25.06
C ARG A 263 18.73 63.10 -25.28
N ALA A 264 17.60 62.53 -24.86
CA ALA A 264 16.28 63.13 -25.04
C ALA A 264 16.10 64.42 -24.21
N ALA A 265 16.73 64.52 -23.03
CA ALA A 265 16.63 65.70 -22.16
C ALA A 265 17.40 66.93 -22.70
N ARG A 266 18.33 66.76 -23.65
CA ARG A 266 19.15 67.86 -24.20
C ARG A 266 18.55 68.54 -25.44
N GLN A 267 17.44 68.03 -25.98
CA GLN A 267 16.87 68.47 -27.26
C GLN A 267 15.48 69.12 -27.17
N ALA A 268 14.95 69.35 -25.97
CA ALA A 268 13.64 70.01 -25.82
C ALA A 268 13.78 71.55 -25.91
N PRO A 269 13.06 72.23 -26.84
CA PRO A 269 13.09 73.69 -26.94
C PRO A 269 12.30 74.35 -25.80
N ARG A 270 12.86 75.43 -25.26
CA ARG A 270 12.19 76.31 -24.27
C ARG A 270 11.12 77.14 -24.95
N ARG A 271 9.86 77.02 -24.54
CA ARG A 271 8.83 78.06 -24.77
C ARG A 271 8.04 78.36 -23.50
N ALA A 272 7.67 79.63 -23.42
CA ALA A 272 7.36 80.41 -22.24
C ALA A 272 5.85 80.60 -22.02
N LEU A 273 5.54 80.86 -20.74
CA LEU A 273 4.44 81.62 -20.13
C LEU A 273 3.03 81.59 -20.74
N CYS A 274 2.06 81.27 -19.87
CA CYS A 274 0.79 82.01 -19.73
C CYS A 274 0.25 81.95 -18.28
N VAL A 275 0.36 83.10 -17.61
CA VAL A 275 -0.54 83.82 -16.67
C VAL A 275 -1.70 83.10 -15.94
N VAL A 276 -1.66 83.25 -14.59
CA VAL A 276 -2.62 83.19 -13.42
C VAL A 276 -4.13 83.53 -13.69
N PRO A 277 -5.15 83.29 -12.77
CA PRO A 277 -5.08 83.33 -11.29
C PRO A 277 -5.88 82.35 -10.38
N ARG A 278 -5.30 82.16 -9.18
CA ARG A 278 -5.80 81.97 -7.79
C ARG A 278 -7.25 81.52 -7.47
N ALA A 279 -7.35 80.43 -6.69
CA ALA A 279 -8.00 80.28 -5.37
C ALA A 279 -7.78 78.80 -4.92
N GLY A 280 -7.49 78.35 -3.69
CA GLY A 280 -7.31 78.90 -2.35
C GLY A 280 -7.47 77.72 -1.36
N CYS A 281 -6.49 77.54 -0.44
CA CYS A 281 -6.48 76.70 0.78
C CYS A 281 -6.83 75.18 0.71
N GLY A 282 -6.12 74.26 1.37
CA GLY A 282 -5.46 74.39 2.67
C GLY A 282 -4.37 73.35 2.95
N ARG A 283 -3.51 73.77 3.90
CA ARG A 283 -2.35 73.11 4.53
C ARG A 283 -2.75 71.79 5.20
N ARG A 284 -1.87 70.83 5.48
CA ARG A 284 -0.62 70.82 6.32
C ARG A 284 0.25 69.65 5.83
N GLY A 285 1.58 69.70 5.66
CA GLY A 285 2.63 70.22 6.54
C GLY A 285 2.89 69.21 7.67
N GLY A 286 4.02 68.53 7.81
CA GLY A 286 5.32 68.67 7.17
C GLY A 286 6.26 67.51 7.51
N ASP A 287 7.46 67.67 6.96
CA ASP A 287 8.51 66.71 6.64
C ASP A 287 9.49 66.38 7.80
N PRO A 288 10.47 65.46 7.58
CA PRO A 288 11.22 64.69 8.60
C PRO A 288 12.48 65.44 9.06
N PRO A 289 13.53 64.80 9.67
CA PRO A 289 14.59 64.29 8.78
C PRO A 289 15.65 63.27 9.31
N HIS A 290 16.46 62.82 8.34
CA HIS A 290 17.93 62.65 8.32
C HIS A 290 18.66 61.37 8.79
N LEU A 291 19.68 61.11 7.95
CA LEU A 291 20.63 59.99 7.84
C LEU A 291 21.90 60.19 8.68
N ARG A 292 22.57 59.07 8.99
CA ARG A 292 24.01 58.75 9.17
C ARG A 292 24.08 57.62 10.22
N GLY A 293 24.84 56.54 10.16
CA GLY A 293 26.09 56.17 9.49
C GLY A 293 26.93 55.40 10.53
N HIS A 294 27.72 54.41 10.07
CA HIS A 294 28.86 53.75 10.75
C HIS A 294 28.69 52.42 11.53
N ASP A 295 29.39 51.41 10.96
CA ASP A 295 30.43 50.53 11.53
C ASP A 295 30.17 49.52 12.67
N GLY A 296 30.69 48.30 12.45
CA GLY A 296 31.46 47.56 13.47
C GLY A 296 30.78 46.37 14.15
N ALA A 297 31.16 45.15 13.75
CA ALA A 297 31.02 43.91 14.53
C ALA A 297 31.88 43.97 15.85
N PRO A 298 31.77 43.08 16.87
CA PRO A 298 31.75 41.62 16.71
C PRO A 298 30.91 40.78 17.71
N LEU A 299 30.92 39.48 17.38
CA LEU A 299 30.44 38.28 18.07
C LEU A 299 30.72 38.22 19.59
N LEU A 300 29.77 37.69 20.36
CA LEU A 300 30.04 36.84 21.53
C LEU A 300 28.89 35.85 21.81
N SER A 301 29.30 34.66 22.21
CA SER A 301 28.57 33.40 22.39
C SER A 301 27.74 33.36 23.67
N ALA A 302 26.56 32.72 23.66
CA ALA A 302 25.99 32.09 24.85
C ALA A 302 24.91 31.04 24.50
N ALA A 303 25.25 29.78 24.74
CA ALA A 303 24.36 28.62 24.70
C ALA A 303 23.19 28.74 25.68
N ARG A 304 21.98 28.34 25.26
CA ARG A 304 20.86 28.05 26.17
C ARG A 304 20.43 26.59 26.03
N ARG A 305 20.52 25.87 27.15
CA ARG A 305 20.10 24.49 27.33
C ARG A 305 18.57 24.43 27.41
N HIS A 306 17.96 23.49 26.71
CA HIS A 306 16.54 23.14 26.85
C HIS A 306 16.35 22.23 28.07
N ALA A 307 15.47 22.65 29.00
CA ALA A 307 14.93 21.78 30.04
C ALA A 307 13.57 21.24 29.56
N VAL A 308 13.49 19.93 29.36
CA VAL A 308 12.28 19.18 29.03
C VAL A 308 11.48 18.98 30.32
N ARG A 309 10.23 19.44 30.33
CA ARG A 309 9.27 19.21 31.43
C ARG A 309 8.43 17.97 31.10
N VAL A 310 8.63 16.90 31.85
CA VAL A 310 7.84 15.66 31.78
C VAL A 310 6.48 15.89 32.44
N VAL A 311 5.40 15.54 31.73
CA VAL A 311 4.02 15.51 32.25
C VAL A 311 3.58 14.04 32.35
N PRO A 312 3.02 13.58 33.48
CA PRO A 312 2.53 12.21 33.60
C PRO A 312 1.10 12.08 33.04
N SER A 313 0.92 11.26 32.02
CA SER A 313 -0.39 10.95 31.44
C SER A 313 -1.07 9.79 32.19
N ARG A 314 -2.22 10.07 32.82
CA ARG A 314 -3.11 9.05 33.40
C ARG A 314 -4.00 8.43 32.31
N LEU A 315 -3.99 7.11 32.18
CA LEU A 315 -4.86 6.32 31.31
C LEU A 315 -6.29 6.22 31.87
N PRO A 316 -7.36 6.36 31.06
CA PRO A 316 -8.70 5.93 31.44
C PRO A 316 -8.98 4.48 31.02
N ARG A 317 -9.64 3.74 31.91
CA ARG A 317 -10.04 2.32 31.76
C ARG A 317 -11.07 2.14 30.65
N GLY A 318 -10.87 1.12 29.82
CA GLY A 318 -11.68 0.79 28.65
C GLY A 318 -13.09 0.29 28.96
N ARG A 319 -14.05 0.65 28.09
CA ARG A 319 -15.37 0.03 27.95
C ARG A 319 -15.33 -0.92 26.76
N VAL A 320 -15.52 -2.21 27.00
CA VAL A 320 -15.66 -3.24 25.96
C VAL A 320 -17.02 -3.08 25.29
N ARG A 321 -17.05 -2.73 23.99
CA ARG A 321 -18.26 -2.81 23.16
C ARG A 321 -18.34 -4.22 22.56
N ARG A 322 -19.48 -4.90 22.76
CA ARG A 322 -19.83 -6.15 22.07
C ARG A 322 -19.93 -5.90 20.57
N VAL A 323 -19.18 -6.68 19.78
CA VAL A 323 -19.29 -6.72 18.32
C VAL A 323 -20.45 -7.66 17.95
N ALA A 324 -21.34 -7.17 17.09
CA ALA A 324 -22.50 -7.89 16.57
C ALA A 324 -22.08 -9.02 15.61
N LYS A 325 -22.79 -10.16 15.68
CA LYS A 325 -22.68 -11.28 14.73
C LYS A 325 -22.93 -10.76 13.30
N ARG A 326 -22.01 -11.07 12.38
CA ARG A 326 -22.23 -10.91 10.92
C ARG A 326 -22.71 -12.23 10.32
N ASP A 327 -23.63 -12.10 9.38
CA ASP A 327 -24.38 -13.15 8.71
C ASP A 327 -23.52 -14.09 7.87
N ARG A 328 -23.92 -15.37 7.83
CA ARG A 328 -23.30 -16.43 7.01
C ARG A 328 -23.55 -16.18 5.52
N VAL A 329 -22.48 -16.22 4.73
CA VAL A 329 -22.53 -16.30 3.25
C VAL A 329 -22.84 -17.76 2.85
N PRO A 330 -23.64 -18.03 1.80
CA PRO A 330 -23.98 -19.39 1.39
C PRO A 330 -22.80 -20.11 0.72
N GLN A 331 -22.58 -21.38 1.10
CA GLN A 331 -21.60 -22.28 0.49
C GLN A 331 -22.13 -22.80 -0.86
N LEU A 332 -21.29 -22.72 -1.91
CA LEU A 332 -21.49 -23.43 -3.18
C LEU A 332 -20.73 -24.77 -3.12
N PRO A 333 -21.20 -25.83 -3.80
CA PRO A 333 -20.55 -27.14 -3.77
C PRO A 333 -19.26 -27.15 -4.59
N HIS A 334 -18.12 -27.39 -3.93
CA HIS A 334 -16.82 -27.57 -4.56
C HIS A 334 -16.73 -28.97 -5.21
N ARG A 335 -16.24 -29.02 -6.45
CA ARG A 335 -15.92 -30.27 -7.16
C ARG A 335 -14.58 -30.77 -6.65
N GLY A 336 -14.55 -32.03 -6.20
CA GLY A 336 -13.36 -32.66 -5.63
C GLY A 336 -12.20 -32.78 -6.63
N CYS A 337 -10.98 -32.74 -6.08
CA CYS A 337 -9.73 -32.99 -6.77
C CYS A 337 -9.74 -34.38 -7.42
N LEU A 338 -9.94 -34.44 -8.74
CA LEU A 338 -9.65 -35.63 -9.52
C LEU A 338 -8.16 -35.60 -9.88
N ALA A 339 -7.45 -36.62 -9.44
CA ALA A 339 -6.07 -36.90 -9.80
C ALA A 339 -5.98 -37.01 -11.33
N ALA A 340 -5.18 -36.14 -11.94
CA ALA A 340 -4.70 -36.34 -13.29
C ALA A 340 -3.48 -37.27 -13.21
N ASP A 341 -3.72 -38.55 -13.39
CA ASP A 341 -2.71 -39.51 -13.81
C ASP A 341 -3.43 -40.66 -14.52
N GLN A 342 -3.37 -40.67 -15.86
CA GLN A 342 -3.21 -41.85 -16.71
C GLN A 342 -3.19 -41.47 -18.21
N LEU A 343 -2.06 -41.81 -18.83
CA LEU A 343 -1.66 -41.79 -20.26
C LEU A 343 -1.13 -40.49 -20.87
#